data_AF-A0A1V6BQX7-F1
#
_entry.id   AF-A0A1V6BQX7-F1
#
_cell.length_a   1.000
_cell.length_b   1.000
_cell.length_c   1.000
_cell.angle_alpha   90.00
_cell.angle_beta   90.00
_cell.angle_gamma   90.00
#
_symmetry.space_group_name_H-M   'P 1'
#
loop_
_entity.id
_entity.type
_entity.pdbx_description
1 polymer ?
#
loop_
_entity_poly.entity_id
_entity_poly.type
_entity_poly.pdbx_seq_one_letter_code
_entity_poly.pdbx_strand_id
1 'polypeptide(L)'
;MDNYYTEEELRWCEGGSNGLLPTRVTPSGVRVLKPGEVFVFGSNFEGNHLGGAARAAMEKFGAVQGIGEGLQGQSYGIPTMEGLKNMIPAIERFTSFARQHQELKFYVTAIGCGIAGYLAEEVAPYFLQAASFSNVFLPLSFWKVINAGEKEP
;
A
#
# COMPACT_ATOMS: atom_id res chain seq x y z
N MET A 1 21.02 -2.83 3.76
CA MET A 1 20.29 -2.20 2.64
C MET A 1 19.17 -1.39 3.24
N ASP A 2 18.94 -0.17 2.76
CA ASP A 2 17.88 0.70 3.25
C ASP A 2 16.75 0.84 2.23
N ASN A 3 15.59 1.26 2.70
CA ASN A 3 14.46 1.60 1.84
C ASN A 3 14.80 2.83 1.00
N TYR A 4 14.40 2.79 -0.26
CA TYR A 4 14.67 3.85 -1.23
C TYR A 4 13.45 4.76 -1.36
N TYR A 5 13.66 6.05 -1.11
CA TYR A 5 12.70 7.13 -1.37
C TYR A 5 13.23 7.99 -2.52
N THR A 6 12.32 8.49 -3.35
CA THR A 6 12.64 9.57 -4.29
C THR A 6 12.75 10.91 -3.55
N GLU A 7 13.39 11.92 -4.17
CA GLU A 7 13.45 13.29 -3.62
C GLU A 7 12.05 13.87 -3.36
N GLU A 8 11.07 13.55 -4.21
CA GLU A 8 9.70 14.00 -4.01
C GLU A 8 9.05 13.34 -2.80
N GLU A 9 9.25 12.02 -2.63
CA GLU A 9 8.74 11.30 -1.45
C GLU A 9 9.38 11.80 -0.16
N LEU A 10 10.69 12.06 -0.16
CA LEU A 10 11.39 12.65 0.99
C LEU A 10 10.80 14.01 1.38
N ARG A 11 10.56 14.89 0.39
CA ARG A 11 9.91 16.19 0.63
C ARG A 11 8.51 16.05 1.24
N TRP A 12 7.73 15.05 0.82
CA TRP A 12 6.40 14.80 1.39
C TRP A 12 6.48 14.26 2.82
N CYS A 13 7.47 13.43 3.13
CA CYS A 13 7.74 12.95 4.48
C CYS A 13 8.03 14.09 5.48
N GLU A 14 8.55 15.23 5.02
CA GLU A 14 8.78 16.43 5.83
C GLU A 14 7.52 17.30 6.04
N GLY A 15 6.38 16.90 5.47
CA GLY A 15 5.13 17.67 5.49
C GLY A 15 5.04 18.74 4.40
N GLY A 16 5.97 18.74 3.43
CA GLY A 16 6.05 19.78 2.43
C GLY A 16 6.40 21.16 3.02
N SER A 17 6.40 22.19 2.17
CA SER A 17 6.85 23.53 2.55
C SER A 17 5.97 24.21 3.61
N ASN A 18 4.77 23.70 3.85
CA ASN A 18 3.79 24.23 4.81
C ASN A 18 3.52 23.29 5.99
N GLY A 19 4.14 22.11 6.05
CA GLY A 19 3.90 21.12 7.10
C GLY A 19 2.54 20.40 7.02
N LEU A 20 1.77 20.59 5.94
CA LEU A 20 0.41 20.04 5.79
C LEU A 20 0.36 18.73 5.00
N LEU A 21 1.43 18.35 4.30
CA LEU A 21 1.46 17.11 3.53
C LEU A 21 1.59 15.88 4.45
N PRO A 22 1.07 14.72 4.03
CA PRO A 22 1.16 13.50 4.81
C PRO A 22 2.61 13.02 4.91
N THR A 23 3.06 12.83 6.14
CA THR A 23 4.41 12.33 6.45
C THR A 23 4.54 10.80 6.34
N ARG A 24 3.44 10.10 5.99
CA ARG A 24 3.34 8.63 5.93
C ARG A 24 3.39 8.13 4.49
N VAL A 25 4.50 8.38 3.82
CA VAL A 25 4.72 7.93 2.43
C VAL A 25 5.38 6.56 2.42
N THR A 26 4.82 5.62 1.66
CA THR A 26 5.51 4.36 1.35
C THR A 26 6.68 4.63 0.40
N PRO A 27 7.91 4.19 0.72
CA PRO A 27 9.05 4.37 -0.18
C PRO A 27 8.83 3.66 -1.51
N SER A 28 9.25 4.30 -2.61
CA SER A 28 9.27 3.71 -3.95
C SER A 28 9.98 2.35 -4.01
N GLY A 29 10.99 2.13 -3.17
CA GLY A 29 11.69 0.85 -3.05
C GLY A 29 11.75 0.34 -1.62
N VAL A 30 10.72 -0.40 -1.18
CA VAL A 30 10.79 -1.18 0.07
C VAL A 30 11.73 -2.37 -0.14
N ARG A 31 12.85 -2.38 0.58
CA ARG A 31 13.91 -3.40 0.51
C ARG A 31 14.10 -4.14 1.83
N VAL A 32 13.76 -3.48 2.94
CA VAL A 32 13.87 -4.02 4.29
C VAL A 32 12.64 -3.65 5.11
N LEU A 33 12.25 -4.53 6.02
CA LEU A 33 11.20 -4.32 7.00
C LEU A 33 11.76 -4.61 8.39
N LYS A 34 11.48 -3.72 9.33
CA LYS A 34 11.73 -3.93 10.76
C LYS A 34 10.62 -4.82 11.35
N PRO A 35 10.83 -5.44 12.52
CA PRO A 35 9.76 -6.12 13.23
C PRO A 35 8.53 -5.21 13.41
N GLY A 36 7.36 -5.73 13.05
CA GLY A 36 6.10 -4.99 13.07
C GLY A 36 5.82 -4.16 11.81
N GLU A 37 6.70 -4.15 10.81
CA GLU A 37 6.45 -3.54 9.51
C GLU A 37 5.96 -4.60 8.51
N VAL A 38 4.94 -4.25 7.74
CA VAL A 38 4.24 -5.13 6.81
C VAL A 38 4.22 -4.52 5.42
N PHE A 39 4.68 -5.28 4.44
CA PHE A 39 4.62 -4.90 3.02
C PHE A 39 3.27 -5.29 2.41
N VAL A 40 2.48 -4.32 1.97
CA VAL A 40 1.14 -4.57 1.41
C VAL A 40 1.22 -4.50 -0.11
N PHE A 41 0.82 -5.58 -0.78
CA PHE A 41 1.04 -5.78 -2.20
C PHE A 41 -0.22 -6.25 -2.94
N GLY A 42 -0.29 -5.93 -4.24
CA GLY A 42 -1.32 -6.43 -5.13
C GLY A 42 -1.06 -7.88 -5.52
N SER A 43 -2.08 -8.72 -5.39
CA SER A 43 -2.08 -10.17 -5.61
C SER A 43 -3.21 -10.57 -6.56
N ASN A 44 -3.46 -11.87 -6.68
CA ASN A 44 -4.66 -12.48 -7.27
C ASN A 44 -5.20 -13.57 -6.32
N PHE A 45 -6.41 -14.07 -6.57
CA PHE A 45 -7.08 -15.07 -5.71
C PHE A 45 -6.27 -16.36 -5.57
N GLU A 46 -5.59 -16.77 -6.63
CA GLU A 46 -4.78 -17.99 -6.65
C GLU A 46 -3.43 -17.83 -5.92
N GLY A 47 -3.05 -16.62 -5.52
CA GLY A 47 -1.76 -16.35 -4.89
C GLY A 47 -0.56 -16.61 -5.82
N ASN A 48 -0.68 -16.31 -7.12
CA ASN A 48 0.41 -16.43 -8.08
C ASN A 48 1.33 -15.20 -7.99
N HIS A 49 2.44 -15.32 -7.28
CA HIS A 49 3.34 -14.20 -6.97
C HIS A 49 4.54 -14.13 -7.93
N LEU A 50 4.28 -14.12 -9.24
CA LEU A 50 5.31 -14.31 -10.26
C LEU A 50 5.98 -13.02 -10.76
N GLY A 51 5.43 -11.85 -10.44
CA GLY A 51 5.96 -10.57 -10.92
C GLY A 51 5.74 -9.40 -9.97
N GLY A 52 6.44 -8.30 -10.24
CA GLY A 52 6.29 -7.01 -9.56
C GLY A 52 6.38 -7.10 -8.03
N ALA A 53 5.49 -6.38 -7.36
CA ALA A 53 5.43 -6.34 -5.91
C ALA A 53 5.11 -7.71 -5.28
N ALA A 54 4.29 -8.55 -5.92
CA ALA A 54 3.97 -9.88 -5.41
C ALA A 54 5.20 -10.78 -5.34
N ARG A 55 6.02 -10.79 -6.39
CA ARG A 55 7.29 -11.52 -6.39
C ARG A 55 8.24 -10.99 -5.32
N ALA A 56 8.35 -9.68 -5.17
CA ALA A 56 9.18 -9.08 -4.12
C ALA A 56 8.71 -9.46 -2.71
N ALA A 57 7.39 -9.50 -2.48
CA ALA A 57 6.80 -9.93 -1.21
C ALA A 57 7.17 -11.39 -0.89
N MET A 58 7.12 -12.28 -1.88
CA MET A 58 7.47 -13.69 -1.70
C MET A 58 8.97 -13.87 -1.44
N GLU A 59 9.82 -13.25 -2.25
CA GLU A 59 11.27 -13.42 -2.18
C GLU A 59 11.89 -12.79 -0.91
N LYS A 60 11.26 -11.76 -0.34
CA LYS A 60 11.90 -10.93 0.71
C LYS A 60 11.13 -10.85 2.02
N PHE A 61 9.80 -10.93 1.97
CA PHE A 61 8.94 -10.53 3.08
C PHE A 61 7.98 -11.64 3.53
N GLY A 62 8.17 -12.86 3.04
CA GLY A 62 7.48 -14.05 3.55
C GLY A 62 6.07 -14.23 3.02
N ALA A 63 5.72 -13.61 1.88
CA ALA A 63 4.51 -13.99 1.16
C ALA A 63 4.60 -15.45 0.67
N VAL A 64 3.49 -16.17 0.71
CA VAL A 64 3.40 -17.59 0.42
C VAL A 64 2.67 -17.79 -0.91
N GLN A 65 3.31 -18.49 -1.83
CA GLN A 65 2.69 -18.89 -3.09
C GLN A 65 1.41 -19.70 -2.81
N GLY A 66 0.32 -19.37 -3.51
CA GLY A 66 -0.98 -20.00 -3.28
C GLY A 66 -1.89 -19.26 -2.29
N ILE A 67 -1.39 -18.23 -1.59
CA ILE A 67 -2.20 -17.41 -0.68
C ILE A 67 -2.42 -16.03 -1.30
N GLY A 68 -3.64 -15.79 -1.76
CA GLY A 68 -4.00 -14.58 -2.49
C GLY A 68 -4.25 -13.35 -1.63
N GLU A 69 -4.67 -13.52 -0.38
CA GLU A 69 -5.14 -12.43 0.47
C GLU A 69 -4.71 -12.63 1.94
N GLY A 70 -4.51 -11.51 2.64
CA GLY A 70 -4.30 -11.49 4.08
C GLY A 70 -2.83 -11.46 4.49
N LEU A 71 -2.61 -11.49 5.81
CA LEU A 71 -1.28 -11.43 6.41
C LEU A 71 -0.55 -12.78 6.24
N GLN A 72 0.69 -12.71 5.78
CA GLN A 72 1.61 -13.83 5.60
C GLN A 72 3.06 -13.37 5.76
N GLY A 73 3.76 -13.90 6.77
CA GLY A 73 5.07 -13.38 7.15
C GLY A 73 4.99 -11.89 7.53
N GLN A 74 5.82 -11.07 6.89
CA GLN A 74 5.77 -9.59 6.97
C GLN A 74 5.11 -8.98 5.72
N SER A 75 4.17 -9.68 5.10
CA SER A 75 3.46 -9.22 3.91
C SER A 75 1.94 -9.33 4.08
N TYR A 76 1.18 -8.43 3.44
CA TYR A 76 -0.27 -8.53 3.35
C TYR A 76 -0.71 -8.48 1.88
N GLY A 77 -1.38 -9.53 1.41
CA GLY A 77 -1.89 -9.61 0.04
C GLY A 77 -3.27 -8.97 -0.11
N ILE A 78 -3.46 -8.17 -1.16
CA ILE A 78 -4.76 -7.65 -1.59
C ILE A 78 -5.02 -8.16 -3.02
N PRO A 79 -6.06 -8.97 -3.28
CA PRO A 79 -6.42 -9.35 -4.64
C PRO A 79 -6.78 -8.15 -5.51
N THR A 80 -6.12 -8.02 -6.66
CA THR A 80 -6.27 -6.89 -7.59
C THR A 80 -6.55 -7.30 -9.03
N MET A 81 -6.43 -8.59 -9.36
CA MET A 81 -6.46 -9.08 -10.75
C MET A 81 -7.88 -9.49 -11.19
N GLU A 82 -8.82 -9.58 -10.25
CA GLU A 82 -10.20 -10.04 -10.47
C GLU A 82 -11.19 -8.90 -10.67
N GLY A 83 -10.69 -7.69 -10.94
CA GLY A 83 -11.47 -6.50 -11.20
C GLY A 83 -11.85 -5.71 -9.96
N LEU A 84 -12.25 -4.44 -10.16
CA LEU A 84 -12.65 -3.50 -9.11
C LEU A 84 -13.71 -4.06 -8.15
N LYS A 85 -14.70 -4.79 -8.66
CA LYS A 85 -15.77 -5.40 -7.85
C LYS A 85 -15.22 -6.30 -6.73
N ASN A 86 -14.10 -6.97 -6.97
CA ASN A 86 -13.46 -7.85 -6.01
C ASN A 86 -12.38 -7.13 -5.19
N MET A 87 -11.65 -6.21 -5.83
CA MET A 87 -10.60 -5.43 -5.18
C MET A 87 -11.15 -4.51 -4.08
N ILE A 88 -12.30 -3.85 -4.29
CA ILE A 88 -12.87 -2.92 -3.30
C ILE A 88 -13.16 -3.62 -1.96
N PRO A 89 -13.90 -4.75 -1.91
CA PRO A 89 -14.07 -5.51 -0.67
C PRO A 89 -12.76 -5.99 -0.04
N ALA A 90 -11.73 -6.29 -0.84
CA ALA A 90 -10.42 -6.67 -0.30
C ALA A 90 -9.69 -5.49 0.38
N ILE A 91 -9.79 -4.29 -0.20
CA ILE A 91 -9.28 -3.05 0.42
C ILE A 91 -10.04 -2.77 1.72
N GLU A 92 -11.36 -3.00 1.78
CA GLU A 92 -12.15 -2.84 3.01
C GLU A 92 -11.72 -3.83 4.11
N ARG A 93 -11.43 -5.08 3.75
CA ARG A 93 -10.90 -6.10 4.67
C ARG A 93 -9.52 -5.71 5.18
N PHE A 94 -8.62 -5.26 4.30
CA PHE A 94 -7.33 -4.68 4.70
C PHE A 94 -7.51 -3.49 5.65
N THR A 95 -8.40 -2.57 5.33
CA THR A 95 -8.67 -1.38 6.16
C THR A 95 -9.14 -1.79 7.56
N SER A 96 -10.05 -2.76 7.64
CA SER A 96 -10.52 -3.30 8.92
C SER A 96 -9.40 -3.99 9.70
N PHE A 97 -8.53 -4.74 9.03
CA PHE A 97 -7.36 -5.37 9.63
C PHE A 97 -6.38 -4.32 10.17
N ALA A 98 -6.02 -3.31 9.37
CA ALA A 98 -5.10 -2.25 9.78
C ALA A 98 -5.62 -1.47 11.00
N ARG A 99 -6.94 -1.25 11.07
CA ARG A 99 -7.60 -0.63 12.23
C ARG A 99 -7.44 -1.45 13.51
N GLN A 100 -7.53 -2.78 13.42
CA GLN A 100 -7.43 -3.68 14.57
C GLN A 100 -5.98 -3.92 15.01
N HIS A 101 -5.02 -3.74 14.09
CA HIS A 101 -3.60 -4.01 14.30
C HIS A 101 -2.76 -2.73 14.33
N GLN A 102 -3.04 -1.85 15.29
CA GLN A 102 -2.32 -0.56 15.43
C GLN A 102 -0.85 -0.73 15.87
N GLU A 103 -0.46 -1.91 16.34
CA GLU A 103 0.92 -2.30 16.62
C GLU A 103 1.76 -2.54 15.36
N LEU A 104 1.11 -2.76 14.21
CA LEU A 104 1.77 -2.99 12.92
C LEU A 104 1.80 -1.72 12.07
N LYS A 105 2.86 -1.54 11.28
CA LYS A 105 2.97 -0.48 10.26
C LYS A 105 2.85 -1.06 8.87
N PHE A 106 1.93 -0.54 8.07
CA PHE A 106 1.63 -1.05 6.74
C PHE A 106 2.21 -0.15 5.66
N TYR A 107 3.18 -0.65 4.91
CA TYR A 107 3.72 -0.01 3.71
C TYR A 107 2.93 -0.47 2.49
N VAL A 108 1.91 0.31 2.13
CA VAL A 108 1.05 0.04 0.98
C VAL A 108 1.74 0.46 -0.30
N THR A 109 1.89 -0.48 -1.22
CA THR A 109 2.38 -0.22 -2.59
C THR A 109 1.28 0.42 -3.45
N ALA A 110 1.57 0.77 -4.71
CA ALA A 110 0.54 1.22 -5.65
C ALA A 110 -0.36 0.05 -6.08
N ILE A 111 -1.24 -0.38 -5.15
CA ILE A 111 -2.18 -1.50 -5.30
C ILE A 111 -3.00 -1.30 -6.58
N GLY A 112 -3.03 -2.32 -7.44
CA GLY A 112 -3.76 -2.28 -8.71
C GLY A 112 -3.07 -1.52 -9.85
N CYS A 113 -2.08 -0.65 -9.58
CA CYS A 113 -1.47 0.22 -10.60
C CYS A 113 -0.25 -0.36 -11.33
N GLY A 114 0.17 -1.57 -10.96
CA GLY A 114 1.22 -2.30 -11.65
C GLY A 114 0.66 -3.16 -12.78
N ILE A 115 0.72 -4.48 -12.59
CA ILE A 115 0.31 -5.46 -13.60
C ILE A 115 -1.20 -5.40 -13.89
N ALA A 116 -2.03 -5.10 -12.88
CA ALA A 116 -3.48 -4.98 -13.06
C ALA A 116 -3.90 -3.75 -13.89
N GLY A 117 -3.01 -2.75 -14.04
CA GLY A 117 -3.17 -1.66 -15.00
C GLY A 117 -4.15 -0.54 -14.62
N TYR A 118 -4.60 -0.46 -13.37
CA TYR A 118 -5.46 0.62 -12.90
C TYR A 118 -4.69 1.94 -12.70
N LEU A 119 -5.34 3.06 -12.90
CA LEU A 119 -4.81 4.37 -12.54
C LEU A 119 -4.94 4.62 -11.04
N ALA A 120 -4.10 5.51 -10.50
CA ALA A 120 -4.16 5.87 -9.08
C ALA A 120 -5.50 6.53 -8.73
N GLU A 121 -6.04 7.32 -9.66
CA GLU A 121 -7.34 7.98 -9.57
C GLU A 121 -8.51 6.99 -9.44
N GLU A 122 -8.35 5.78 -9.98
CA GLU A 122 -9.37 4.73 -9.91
C GLU A 122 -9.31 3.95 -8.60
N VAL A 123 -8.14 3.86 -7.94
CA VAL A 123 -7.94 2.99 -6.77
C VAL A 123 -7.81 3.77 -5.45
N ALA A 124 -7.10 4.90 -5.46
CA ALA A 124 -6.80 5.68 -4.27
C ALA A 124 -8.04 6.12 -3.47
N PRO A 125 -9.20 6.47 -4.07
CA PRO A 125 -10.40 6.81 -3.31
C PRO A 125 -10.86 5.72 -2.33
N TYR A 126 -10.60 4.44 -2.63
CA TYR A 126 -10.96 3.33 -1.74
C TYR A 126 -10.03 3.21 -0.52
N PHE A 127 -8.88 3.90 -0.52
CA PHE A 127 -7.97 3.96 0.63
C PHE A 127 -8.23 5.16 1.57
N LEU A 128 -9.24 5.99 1.30
CA LEU A 128 -9.51 7.21 2.08
C LEU A 128 -9.66 6.94 3.58
N GLN A 129 -10.36 5.87 3.95
CA GLN A 129 -10.50 5.50 5.36
C GLN A 129 -9.16 5.02 5.95
N ALA A 130 -8.44 4.14 5.26
CA ALA A 130 -7.13 3.64 5.70
C ALA A 130 -6.10 4.78 5.87
N ALA A 131 -6.17 5.81 5.03
CA ALA A 131 -5.32 7.00 5.08
C ALA A 131 -5.40 7.75 6.42
N SER A 132 -6.55 7.67 7.10
CA SER A 132 -6.76 8.29 8.42
C SER A 132 -6.00 7.59 9.56
N PHE A 133 -5.49 6.37 9.34
CA PHE A 133 -4.79 5.61 10.36
C PHE A 133 -3.31 5.99 10.40
N SER A 134 -2.77 6.18 11.61
CA SER A 134 -1.38 6.58 11.83
C SER A 134 -0.37 5.47 11.46
N ASN A 135 -0.85 4.23 11.35
CA ASN A 135 -0.06 3.06 11.06
C ASN A 135 -0.12 2.62 9.59
N VAL A 136 -0.85 3.35 8.73
CA VAL A 136 -0.91 3.09 7.29
C VAL A 136 -0.09 4.13 6.54
N PHE A 137 0.83 3.64 5.72
CA PHE A 137 1.65 4.40 4.79
C PHE A 137 1.17 4.10 3.38
N LEU A 138 0.89 5.14 2.60
CA LEU A 138 0.38 5.02 1.23
C LEU A 138 1.44 5.47 0.21
N PRO A 139 1.41 4.95 -1.03
CA PRO A 139 2.30 5.45 -2.06
C PRO A 139 1.97 6.91 -2.37
N LEU A 140 2.99 7.68 -2.77
CA LEU A 140 2.83 9.11 -3.07
C LEU A 140 1.72 9.39 -4.10
N SER A 141 1.56 8.51 -5.09
CA SER A 141 0.48 8.62 -6.08
C SER A 141 -0.92 8.62 -5.46
N PHE A 142 -1.15 7.84 -4.40
CA PHE A 142 -2.45 7.80 -3.72
C PHE A 142 -2.66 9.04 -2.87
N TRP A 143 -1.62 9.49 -2.16
CA TRP A 143 -1.69 10.73 -1.39
C TRP A 143 -2.01 11.94 -2.25
N LYS A 144 -1.44 12.02 -3.47
CA LYS A 144 -1.77 13.09 -4.43
C LYS A 144 -3.25 13.11 -4.81
N VAL A 145 -3.87 11.95 -5.03
CA VAL A 145 -5.30 11.85 -5.35
C VAL A 145 -6.15 12.21 -4.13
N ILE A 146 -5.86 11.64 -2.96
CA ILE A 146 -6.62 11.85 -1.73
C ILE A 146 -6.62 13.32 -1.32
N ASN A 147 -5.45 13.97 -1.35
CA ASN A 147 -5.32 15.37 -0.94
C ASN A 147 -5.78 16.37 -2.02
N ALA A 148 -5.85 15.96 -3.28
CA ALA A 148 -6.44 16.80 -4.34
C ALA A 148 -7.94 17.02 -4.12
N GLY A 149 -8.62 16.10 -3.44
CA GLY A 149 -10.05 16.20 -3.08
C GLY A 149 -10.36 17.19 -1.95
N GLU A 150 -9.36 17.75 -1.26
CA GLU A 150 -9.56 18.78 -0.21
C GLU A 150 -9.66 20.21 -0.78
N LYS A 151 -9.65 20.37 -2.11
CA LYS A 151 -9.91 21.64 -2.78
C LYS A 151 -11.38 21.82 -3.15
N GLU A 152 -12.27 21.91 -2.16
CA GLU A 152 -13.54 22.64 -2.28
C GLU A 152 -13.85 23.36 -0.96
N PRO A 153 -13.61 24.68 -0.85
CA PRO A 153 -14.36 25.54 0.07
C PRO A 153 -15.78 25.81 -0.44
#